data_AF-A0A167U3G9-F1
#
_entry.id   AF-A0A167U3G9-F1
#
_cell.length_a   1.000
_cell.length_b   1.000
_cell.length_c   1.000
_cell.angle_alpha   90.00
_cell.angle_beta   90.00
_cell.angle_gamma   90.00
#
_symmetry.space_group_name_H-M   'P 1'
#
loop_
_entity.id
_entity.type
_entity.pdbx_description
1 polymer ?
#
loop_
_entity_poly.entity_id
_entity_poly.type
_entity_poly.pdbx_seq_one_letter_code
_entity_poly.pdbx_strand_id
1 'polypeptide(L)'
;MGYPLYLPQTDLGRSADQEGMRRVLNKTTGGPSGEGYADGVSYLPRPWINTYEWDWAYEGKRGDLLVHFPGLEERRWPHMAKWLNIVETTPHEWNLPLEETGYINKTTTYWSQIRSAKESIKSAENKLQSGGAVSGNTKEAVGALKEALRESSDHMELVQQRLEDLNALIGMT
;
A
#
# COMPACT_ATOMS: atom_id res chain seq x y z
N MET A 1 -16.84 -9.73 -4.48
CA MET A 1 -17.35 -8.41 -4.02
C MET A 1 -18.75 -8.15 -4.59
N GLY A 2 -19.60 -7.39 -3.91
CA GLY A 2 -21.01 -7.18 -4.32
C GLY A 2 -21.26 -6.12 -5.41
N TYR A 3 -20.23 -5.39 -5.86
CA TYR A 3 -20.41 -4.27 -6.80
C TYR A 3 -21.19 -4.66 -8.08
N PRO A 4 -20.87 -5.76 -8.78
CA PRO A 4 -21.64 -6.17 -9.95
C PRO A 4 -23.08 -6.59 -9.62
N LEU A 5 -23.35 -7.04 -8.39
CA LEU A 5 -24.69 -7.42 -7.94
C LEU A 5 -25.56 -6.19 -7.65
N TYR A 6 -24.97 -5.13 -7.09
CA TYR A 6 -25.69 -3.90 -6.75
C TYR A 6 -25.79 -2.91 -7.92
N LEU A 7 -24.85 -2.96 -8.88
CA LEU A 7 -24.79 -2.07 -10.03
C LEU A 7 -24.53 -2.85 -11.35
N PRO A 8 -25.44 -3.76 -11.75
CA PRO A 8 -25.19 -4.66 -12.88
C PRO A 8 -25.05 -3.96 -14.24
N GLN A 9 -25.61 -2.76 -14.37
CA GLN A 9 -25.50 -1.88 -15.53
C GLN A 9 -24.13 -1.20 -15.67
N THR A 10 -23.25 -1.31 -14.69
CA THR A 10 -21.88 -0.79 -14.79
C THR A 10 -20.96 -1.86 -15.38
N ASP A 11 -20.43 -1.61 -16.57
CA ASP A 11 -19.32 -2.41 -17.09
C ASP A 11 -18.04 -2.08 -16.31
N LEU A 12 -17.49 -3.10 -15.64
CA LEU A 12 -16.24 -3.04 -14.89
C LEU A 12 -15.05 -3.64 -15.67
N GLY A 13 -15.29 -4.07 -16.91
CA GLY A 13 -14.29 -4.68 -17.77
C GLY A 13 -13.72 -5.99 -17.22
N ARG A 14 -12.49 -6.31 -17.64
CA ARG A 14 -11.83 -7.60 -17.35
C ARG A 14 -11.37 -7.74 -15.89
N SER A 15 -11.17 -6.64 -15.17
CA SER A 15 -10.70 -6.64 -13.78
C SER A 15 -11.79 -6.14 -12.83
N ALA A 16 -12.97 -6.77 -12.91
CA ALA A 16 -14.18 -6.27 -12.27
C ALA A 16 -14.03 -6.02 -10.76
N ASP A 17 -13.30 -6.88 -10.05
CA ASP A 17 -13.02 -6.71 -8.63
C ASP A 17 -12.12 -5.49 -8.36
N GLN A 18 -11.03 -5.33 -9.10
CA GLN A 18 -10.10 -4.20 -8.92
C GLN A 18 -10.78 -2.88 -9.26
N GLU A 19 -11.52 -2.84 -10.37
CA GLU A 19 -12.26 -1.66 -10.80
C GLU A 19 -13.41 -1.33 -9.83
N GLY A 20 -14.11 -2.35 -9.32
CA GLY A 20 -15.12 -2.20 -8.29
C GLY A 20 -14.56 -1.57 -7.01
N MET A 21 -13.40 -2.06 -6.54
CA MET A 21 -12.73 -1.50 -5.38
C MET A 21 -12.28 -0.05 -5.63
N ARG A 22 -11.62 0.21 -6.77
CA ARG A 22 -11.18 1.57 -7.15
C ARG A 22 -12.34 2.56 -7.10
N ARG A 23 -13.52 2.18 -7.59
CA ARG A 23 -14.72 3.03 -7.55
C ARG A 23 -15.23 3.25 -6.13
N VAL A 24 -15.19 2.24 -5.26
CA VAL A 24 -15.55 2.40 -3.84
C VAL A 24 -14.60 3.38 -3.15
N LEU A 25 -13.29 3.26 -3.39
CA LEU A 25 -12.28 4.14 -2.81
C LEU A 25 -12.38 5.58 -3.32
N ASN A 26 -12.82 5.77 -4.56
CA ASN A 26 -13.03 7.09 -5.15
C ASN A 26 -14.35 7.76 -4.72
N LYS A 27 -15.21 7.09 -3.96
CA LYS A 27 -16.40 7.75 -3.42
C LYS A 27 -15.98 8.81 -2.41
N THR A 28 -16.54 10.00 -2.53
CA THR A 28 -16.37 11.11 -1.59
C THR A 28 -17.40 11.09 -0.46
N THR A 29 -18.40 10.20 -0.53
CA THR A 29 -19.45 10.06 0.47
C THR A 29 -19.82 8.59 0.72
N GLY A 30 -20.54 8.36 1.82
CA GLY A 30 -21.16 7.07 2.13
C GLY A 30 -20.29 6.13 2.96
N GLY A 31 -19.13 6.59 3.43
CA GLY A 31 -18.33 5.96 4.47
C GLY A 31 -18.91 6.19 5.88
N PRO A 32 -18.26 5.63 6.93
CA PRO A 32 -18.81 5.61 8.29
C PRO A 32 -19.10 6.99 8.91
N SER A 33 -18.36 8.02 8.51
CA SER A 33 -18.53 9.41 8.95
C SER A 33 -19.38 10.26 7.99
N GLY A 34 -19.98 9.65 6.96
CA GLY A 34 -20.65 10.35 5.86
C GLY A 34 -19.71 10.74 4.70
N GLU A 35 -18.40 10.81 4.97
CA GLU A 35 -17.34 11.09 4.00
C GLU A 35 -16.95 9.84 3.19
N GLY A 36 -15.98 10.00 2.27
CA GLY A 36 -15.45 8.93 1.44
C GLY A 36 -14.71 7.82 2.20
N TYR A 37 -14.31 6.77 1.48
CA TYR A 37 -13.61 5.61 2.07
C TYR A 37 -12.08 5.73 2.06
N ALA A 38 -11.54 6.68 1.29
CA ALA A 38 -10.10 6.79 1.04
C ALA A 38 -9.26 6.94 2.32
N ASP A 39 -9.77 7.68 3.31
CA ASP A 39 -9.05 7.92 4.58
C ASP A 39 -8.94 6.67 5.46
N GLY A 40 -9.75 5.64 5.19
CA GLY A 40 -9.73 4.35 5.87
C GLY A 40 -8.80 3.31 5.23
N VAL A 41 -8.08 3.67 4.16
CA VAL A 41 -7.26 2.74 3.38
C VAL A 41 -5.77 3.02 3.54
N SER A 42 -4.97 1.97 3.39
CA SER A 42 -3.52 2.08 3.24
C SER A 42 -3.06 1.12 2.15
N TYR A 43 -2.22 1.64 1.26
CA TYR A 43 -1.54 0.89 0.21
C TYR A 43 -0.29 0.23 0.79
N LEU A 44 -0.13 -1.06 0.48
CA LEU A 44 1.02 -1.88 0.88
C LEU A 44 1.95 -2.08 -0.32
N PRO A 45 3.28 -2.17 -0.13
CA PRO A 45 4.19 -2.52 -1.20
C PRO A 45 3.79 -3.85 -1.84
N ARG A 46 3.41 -3.80 -3.11
CA ARG A 46 2.88 -4.96 -3.86
C ARG A 46 3.74 -6.23 -3.73
N PRO A 47 5.09 -6.21 -3.80
CA PRO A 47 5.91 -7.41 -3.68
C PRO A 47 5.75 -8.16 -2.34
N TRP A 48 5.17 -7.52 -1.31
CA TRP A 48 4.90 -8.22 -0.05
C TRP A 48 3.83 -9.29 -0.19
N ILE A 49 2.89 -9.13 -1.11
CA ILE A 49 1.76 -10.05 -1.27
C ILE A 49 1.73 -10.65 -2.68
N ASN A 50 2.22 -9.95 -3.70
CA ASN A 50 2.11 -10.35 -5.09
C ASN A 50 3.40 -9.99 -5.84
N THR A 51 4.41 -10.85 -5.76
CA THR A 51 5.59 -10.73 -6.63
C THR A 51 5.21 -11.09 -8.06
N TYR A 52 5.58 -10.27 -9.03
CA TYR A 52 5.21 -10.47 -10.43
C TYR A 52 6.21 -11.38 -11.14
N GLU A 53 5.66 -12.30 -11.92
CA GLU A 53 6.38 -12.97 -12.98
C GLU A 53 5.86 -12.53 -14.34
N TRP A 54 6.81 -12.17 -15.19
CA TRP A 54 6.63 -11.91 -16.61
C TRP A 54 7.32 -13.00 -17.43
N ASP A 55 7.10 -13.02 -18.75
CA ASP A 55 7.73 -14.01 -19.63
C ASP A 55 9.26 -14.07 -19.51
N TRP A 56 9.89 -12.93 -19.22
CA TRP A 56 11.33 -12.76 -19.27
C TRP A 56 11.98 -12.55 -17.90
N ALA A 57 11.20 -12.40 -16.82
CA ALA A 57 11.74 -12.15 -15.49
C ALA A 57 10.76 -12.48 -14.38
N TYR A 58 11.33 -12.73 -13.21
CA TYR A 58 10.63 -12.80 -11.94
C TYR A 58 11.26 -11.77 -10.99
N GLU A 59 10.47 -10.91 -10.37
CA GLU A 59 10.98 -9.86 -9.49
C GLU A 59 11.18 -10.29 -8.03
N GLY A 60 10.55 -11.41 -7.65
CA GLY A 60 10.52 -11.84 -6.26
C GLY A 60 11.78 -12.60 -5.87
N LYS A 61 11.80 -13.01 -4.60
CA LYS A 61 12.88 -13.80 -4.02
C LYS A 61 12.31 -14.89 -3.11
N ARG A 62 13.19 -15.80 -2.70
CA ARG A 62 12.88 -16.86 -1.73
C ARG A 62 12.25 -16.24 -0.47
N GLY A 63 11.18 -16.86 0.02
CA GLY A 63 10.41 -16.38 1.17
C GLY A 63 9.39 -15.29 0.90
N ASP A 64 9.26 -14.76 -0.34
CA ASP A 64 8.12 -13.92 -0.69
C ASP A 64 6.83 -14.76 -0.80
N LEU A 65 5.69 -14.16 -0.44
CA LEU A 65 4.45 -14.87 -0.12
C LEU A 65 3.77 -15.52 -1.33
N LEU A 66 3.74 -14.83 -2.48
CA LEU A 66 2.93 -15.24 -3.61
C LEU A 66 3.57 -14.80 -4.93
N VAL A 67 3.54 -15.70 -5.91
CA VAL A 67 3.87 -15.42 -7.30
C VAL A 67 2.57 -15.10 -8.04
N HIS A 68 2.53 -13.93 -8.65
CA HIS A 68 1.42 -13.42 -9.43
C HIS A 68 1.82 -13.38 -10.90
N PHE A 69 0.91 -13.80 -11.79
CA PHE A 69 1.15 -13.95 -13.23
C PHE A 69 0.29 -12.96 -14.05
N PRO A 70 0.56 -11.64 -13.96
CA PRO A 70 -0.30 -10.63 -14.59
C PRO A 70 -0.04 -10.59 -16.11
N GLY A 71 -1.11 -10.55 -16.90
CA GLY A 71 -1.00 -10.30 -18.35
C GLY A 71 -0.16 -11.32 -19.13
N LEU A 72 -0.15 -12.59 -18.69
CA LEU A 72 0.49 -13.69 -19.42
C LEU A 72 -0.46 -14.46 -20.34
N GLU A 73 -1.78 -14.25 -20.22
CA GLU A 73 -2.81 -14.95 -21.00
C GLU A 73 -2.53 -16.47 -21.09
N GLU A 74 -2.46 -17.03 -22.30
CA GLU A 74 -2.19 -18.46 -22.56
C GLU A 74 -0.78 -18.90 -22.13
N ARG A 75 0.17 -17.97 -22.03
CA ARG A 75 1.54 -18.24 -21.56
C ARG A 75 1.58 -18.43 -20.04
N ARG A 76 0.49 -18.18 -19.31
CA ARG A 76 0.43 -18.43 -17.87
C ARG A 76 0.67 -19.90 -17.50
N TRP A 77 0.15 -20.84 -18.28
CA TRP A 77 0.14 -22.27 -17.91
C TRP A 77 1.54 -22.87 -17.74
N PRO A 78 2.49 -22.68 -18.69
CA PRO A 78 3.86 -23.16 -18.50
C PRO A 78 4.55 -22.56 -17.26
N HIS A 79 4.32 -21.27 -16.97
CA HIS A 79 4.90 -20.61 -15.79
C HIS A 79 4.31 -21.20 -14.49
N MET A 80 2.99 -21.39 -14.42
CA MET A 80 2.36 -22.06 -13.27
C MET A 80 2.89 -23.49 -13.08
N ALA A 81 3.03 -24.26 -14.16
CA ALA A 81 3.57 -25.63 -14.09
C ALA A 81 5.01 -25.65 -13.54
N LYS A 82 5.84 -24.68 -13.92
CA LYS A 82 7.19 -24.51 -13.35
C LYS A 82 7.14 -24.31 -11.83
N TRP A 83 6.29 -23.42 -11.33
CA TRP A 83 6.17 -23.19 -9.89
C TRP A 83 5.57 -24.37 -9.14
N LEU A 84 4.60 -25.07 -9.73
CA LEU A 84 4.06 -26.31 -9.17
C LEU A 84 5.16 -27.36 -9.00
N ASN A 85 6.00 -27.55 -10.02
CA ASN A 85 7.13 -28.45 -9.92
C ASN A 85 8.12 -28.03 -8.82
N ILE A 86 8.41 -26.73 -8.68
CA ILE A 86 9.29 -26.21 -7.62
C ILE A 86 8.72 -26.53 -6.22
N VAL A 87 7.44 -26.29 -5.98
CA VAL A 87 6.84 -26.56 -4.66
C VAL A 87 6.71 -28.04 -4.36
N GLU A 88 6.60 -28.90 -5.38
CA GLU A 88 6.52 -30.36 -5.21
C GLU A 88 7.90 -31.02 -5.02
N THR A 89 8.93 -30.52 -5.71
CA THR A 89 10.25 -31.18 -5.78
C THR A 89 11.31 -30.53 -4.90
N THR A 90 11.28 -29.21 -4.75
CA THR A 90 12.29 -28.44 -4.00
C THR A 90 11.64 -27.41 -3.06
N PRO A 91 10.64 -27.79 -2.22
CA PRO A 91 9.93 -26.83 -1.38
C PRO A 91 10.85 -26.11 -0.39
N HIS A 92 11.86 -26.80 0.15
CA HIS A 92 12.83 -26.24 1.09
C HIS A 92 13.71 -25.13 0.50
N GLU A 93 13.80 -25.05 -0.83
CA GLU A 93 14.47 -23.92 -1.47
C GLU A 93 13.62 -22.65 -1.37
N TRP A 94 12.30 -22.73 -1.38
CA TRP A 94 11.44 -21.54 -1.45
C TRP A 94 10.67 -21.24 -0.16
N ASN A 95 10.39 -22.27 0.63
CA ASN A 95 9.73 -22.18 1.92
C ASN A 95 10.76 -21.84 3.01
N LEU A 96 10.64 -20.64 3.57
CA LEU A 96 11.48 -20.15 4.66
C LEU A 96 10.62 -19.92 5.91
N PRO A 97 11.15 -20.15 7.13
CA PRO A 97 10.53 -19.66 8.36
C PRO A 97 10.27 -18.16 8.30
N LEU A 98 9.22 -17.69 8.98
CA LEU A 98 8.79 -16.28 8.96
C LEU A 98 9.93 -15.33 9.31
N GLU A 99 10.78 -15.72 10.24
CA GLU A 99 11.92 -14.96 10.74
C GLU A 99 12.95 -14.67 9.64
N GLU A 100 13.03 -15.50 8.61
CA GLU A 100 13.97 -15.38 7.49
C GLU A 100 13.41 -14.63 6.26
N THR A 101 12.09 -14.47 6.16
CA THR A 101 11.38 -13.79 5.03
C THR A 101 11.50 -12.25 5.03
N GLY A 102 11.96 -11.68 6.15
CA GLY A 102 12.02 -10.23 6.38
C GLY A 102 10.66 -9.56 6.61
N TYR A 103 9.52 -10.28 6.59
CA TYR A 103 8.19 -9.71 6.78
C TYR A 103 8.04 -8.99 8.12
N ILE A 104 8.60 -9.55 9.20
CA ILE A 104 8.56 -8.92 10.53
C ILE A 104 9.17 -7.52 10.49
N ASN A 105 10.38 -7.38 9.94
CA ASN A 105 11.05 -6.09 9.86
C ASN A 105 10.33 -5.12 8.92
N LYS A 106 9.96 -5.59 7.72
CA LYS A 106 9.23 -4.81 6.70
C LYS A 106 7.93 -4.22 7.26
N THR A 107 7.09 -5.06 7.86
CA THR A 107 5.77 -4.65 8.38
C THR A 107 5.89 -3.78 9.62
N THR A 108 6.84 -4.07 10.52
CA THR A 108 7.10 -3.25 11.70
C THR A 108 7.56 -1.85 11.31
N THR A 109 8.50 -1.75 10.38
CA THR A 109 9.01 -0.46 9.87
C THR A 109 7.89 0.36 9.24
N TYR A 110 7.12 -0.24 8.34
CA TYR A 110 5.98 0.42 7.70
C TYR A 110 4.95 0.93 8.71
N TRP A 111 4.46 0.07 9.62
CA TRP A 111 3.45 0.49 10.58
C TRP A 111 3.98 1.48 11.63
N SER A 112 5.27 1.44 11.94
CA SER A 112 5.91 2.48 12.76
C SER A 112 5.88 3.81 12.04
N GLN A 113 6.30 3.85 10.77
CA GLN A 113 6.33 5.05 9.96
C GLN A 113 4.93 5.67 9.78
N ILE A 114 3.92 4.86 9.47
CA ILE A 114 2.52 5.32 9.35
C ILE A 114 2.03 5.94 10.66
N ARG A 115 2.35 5.34 11.82
CA ARG A 115 1.97 5.88 13.13
C ARG A 115 2.68 7.20 13.41
N SER A 116 4.01 7.26 13.21
CA SER A 116 4.79 8.49 13.39
C SER A 116 4.29 9.63 12.51
N ALA A 117 3.93 9.34 11.27
CA ALA A 117 3.35 10.33 10.36
C ALA A 117 2.01 10.89 10.86
N LYS A 118 1.10 10.02 11.32
CA LYS A 118 -0.18 10.43 11.90
C LYS A 118 -0.01 11.25 13.18
N GLU A 119 0.93 10.88 14.04
CA GLU A 119 1.26 11.62 15.27
C GLU A 119 1.83 13.00 14.98
N SER A 120 2.69 13.10 13.96
CA SER A 120 3.31 14.37 13.55
C SER A 120 2.29 15.31 12.90
N ILE A 121 1.40 14.80 12.06
CA ILE A 121 0.25 15.54 11.52
C ILE A 121 -0.60 16.10 12.66
N LYS A 122 -1.01 15.26 13.62
CA LYS A 122 -1.84 15.68 14.75
C LYS A 122 -1.14 16.77 15.58
N SER A 123 0.16 16.62 15.80
CA SER A 123 0.96 17.60 16.55
C SER A 123 1.05 18.94 15.82
N ALA A 124 1.27 18.91 14.51
CA ALA A 124 1.30 20.10 13.67
C ALA A 124 -0.06 20.84 13.64
N GLU A 125 -1.16 20.09 13.47
CA GLU A 125 -2.52 20.65 13.47
C GLU A 125 -2.86 21.31 14.81
N ASN A 126 -2.50 20.68 15.93
CA ASN A 126 -2.69 21.26 17.26
C ASN A 126 -1.91 22.58 17.41
N LYS A 127 -0.65 22.64 16.95
CA LYS A 127 0.16 23.86 17.00
C LYS A 127 -0.42 24.99 16.14
N LEU A 128 -0.93 24.66 14.95
CA LEU A 128 -1.60 25.62 14.07
C LEU A 128 -2.88 26.17 14.71
N GLN A 129 -3.68 25.33 15.36
CA GLN A 129 -4.91 25.74 16.05
C GLN A 129 -4.63 26.58 17.30
N SER A 130 -3.58 26.27 18.06
CA SER A 130 -3.22 26.99 19.28
C SER A 130 -2.49 28.32 19.02
N GLY A 131 -2.30 28.72 17.75
CA GLY A 131 -1.52 29.91 17.39
C GLY A 131 -0.03 29.80 17.75
N GLY A 132 0.50 28.59 17.83
CA GLY A 132 1.91 28.36 18.10
C GLY A 132 2.81 28.92 16.99
N ALA A 133 4.06 29.24 17.32
CA ALA A 133 5.06 29.62 16.33
C ALA A 133 5.40 28.39 15.46
N VAL A 134 4.74 28.28 14.32
CA VAL A 134 5.01 27.29 13.27
C VAL A 134 5.39 28.03 11.99
N SER A 135 6.32 27.44 11.22
CA SER A 135 6.71 28.00 9.92
C SER A 135 5.49 28.15 9.01
N GLY A 136 5.48 29.19 8.16
CA GLY A 136 4.40 29.44 7.20
C GLY A 136 4.10 28.21 6.32
N ASN A 137 5.11 27.40 6.04
CA ASN A 137 5.00 26.21 5.17
C ASN A 137 4.43 24.96 5.87
N THR A 138 4.10 25.04 7.17
CA THR A 138 3.65 23.88 7.95
C THR A 138 2.35 23.30 7.41
N LYS A 139 1.43 24.17 6.97
CA LYS A 139 0.12 23.74 6.44
C LYS A 139 0.28 22.95 5.15
N GLU A 140 1.14 23.42 4.25
CA GLU A 140 1.48 22.72 3.01
C GLU A 140 2.14 21.37 3.30
N ALA A 141 3.09 21.32 4.25
CA ALA A 141 3.74 20.08 4.64
C ALA A 141 2.78 19.04 5.24
N VAL A 142 1.83 19.48 6.09
CA VAL A 142 0.75 18.61 6.58
C VAL A 142 -0.09 18.07 5.43
N GLY A 143 -0.47 18.93 4.47
CA GLY A 143 -1.23 18.53 3.28
C GLY A 143 -0.50 17.47 2.46
N ALA A 144 0.79 17.71 2.17
CA ALA A 144 1.62 16.80 1.39
C ALA A 144 1.81 15.43 2.08
N LEU A 145 2.00 15.41 3.40
CA LEU A 145 2.13 14.15 4.14
C LEU A 145 0.79 13.39 4.19
N LYS A 146 -0.34 14.08 4.39
CA LYS A 146 -1.67 13.46 4.31
C LYS A 146 -1.93 12.85 2.94
N GLU A 147 -1.60 13.57 1.86
CA GLU A 147 -1.74 13.08 0.50
C GLU A 147 -0.85 11.86 0.25
N ALA A 148 0.42 11.90 0.69
CA ALA A 148 1.31 10.74 0.58
C ALA A 148 0.79 9.51 1.33
N LEU A 149 0.26 9.67 2.56
CA LEU A 149 -0.38 8.58 3.29
C LEU A 149 -1.64 8.06 2.60
N ARG A 150 -2.39 8.93 1.94
CA ARG A 150 -3.65 8.58 1.28
C ARG A 150 -3.46 7.90 -0.06
N GLU A 151 -2.52 8.36 -0.88
CA GLU A 151 -2.40 7.95 -2.29
C GLU A 151 -1.15 7.10 -2.57
N SER A 152 -0.19 7.05 -1.64
CA SER A 152 1.14 6.48 -1.89
C SER A 152 1.81 5.94 -0.63
N SER A 153 1.03 5.39 0.31
CA SER A 153 1.61 4.87 1.57
C SER A 153 2.58 3.70 1.35
N ASP A 154 2.50 3.03 0.20
CA ASP A 154 3.43 1.99 -0.24
C ASP A 154 4.78 2.54 -0.74
N HIS A 155 4.85 3.83 -1.09
CA HIS A 155 6.10 4.54 -1.37
C HIS A 155 6.75 5.03 -0.06
N MET A 156 7.32 4.09 0.70
CA MET A 156 7.86 4.35 2.04
C MET A 156 8.92 5.46 2.06
N GLU A 157 9.76 5.59 1.05
CA GLU A 157 10.76 6.66 0.97
C GLU A 157 10.11 8.04 0.86
N LEU A 158 9.05 8.18 0.05
CA LEU A 158 8.30 9.42 -0.08
C LEU A 158 7.62 9.79 1.24
N VAL A 159 6.97 8.83 1.90
CA VAL A 159 6.34 9.08 3.21
C VAL A 159 7.38 9.50 4.25
N GLN A 160 8.59 8.92 4.20
CA GLN A 160 9.67 9.23 5.15
C GLN A 160 10.17 10.66 4.91
N GLN A 161 10.41 11.02 3.65
CA GLN A 161 10.82 12.37 3.29
C GLN A 161 9.77 13.40 3.76
N ARG A 162 8.48 13.16 3.51
CA ARG A 162 7.41 14.07 3.95
C ARG A 162 7.27 14.16 5.46
N LEU A 163 7.52 13.07 6.17
CA LEU A 163 7.57 13.05 7.62
C LEU A 163 8.71 13.92 8.15
N GLU A 164 9.92 13.74 7.61
CA GLU A 164 11.10 14.53 7.98
C GLU A 164 10.92 16.02 7.67
N ASP A 165 10.38 16.34 6.48
CA ASP A 165 10.04 17.71 6.08
C ASP A 165 9.10 18.38 7.11
N LEU A 166 8.04 17.68 7.54
CA LEU A 166 7.10 18.20 8.53
C LEU A 166 7.75 18.34 9.92
N ASN A 167 8.48 17.32 10.34
CA ASN A 167 9.14 17.26 11.64
C ASN A 167 10.14 18.40 11.84
N ALA A 168 10.91 18.73 10.79
CA ALA A 168 11.81 19.87 10.78
C ALA A 168 11.08 21.21 11.00
N LEU A 169 9.88 21.38 10.44
CA LEU A 169 9.08 22.60 10.58
C LEU A 169 8.43 22.75 11.96
N ILE A 170 8.14 21.63 12.64
CA ILE A 170 7.49 21.63 13.95
C ILE A 170 8.47 21.37 15.11
N GLY A 171 9.77 21.24 14.83
CA GLY A 171 10.80 21.04 15.85
C GLY A 171 10.67 19.69 16.58
N MET A 172 10.24 18.65 15.87
CA MET A 172 10.28 17.27 16.35
C MET A 172 11.48 16.59 15.67
N THR A 173 12.45 16.09 16.44
CA THR A 173 13.58 15.29 15.96
C THR A 173 13.55 13.92 16.61
#